data_AF-M5DND6-F1
#
_entry.id   AF-M5DND6-F1
#
_cell.length_a   1.000
_cell.length_b   1.000
_cell.length_c   1.000
_cell.angle_alpha   90.00
_cell.angle_beta   90.00
_cell.angle_gamma   90.00
#
_symmetry.space_group_name_H-M   'P 1'
#
loop_
_entity.id
_entity.type
_entity.pdbx_description
1 polymer ?
#
loop_
_entity_poly.entity_id
_entity_poly.type
_entity_poly.pdbx_seq_one_letter_code
_entity_poly.pdbx_strand_id
1 'polypeptide(L)'
;MKDRKFNTVHLVVLSTVFVSQFTLAQVYQWTDENGRKHFSDVSPSHSSFESVDVAPTNSMDSPSSTHRTYNGRNYEPDNSYEDSMRDVKLRQEAELKMKKERACQRARERQRDIDGKVRRGGQANLDTLKNRRREINNAKSDVKASCY
;
A
#
# COMPACT_ATOMS: atom_id res chain seq x y z
N MET A 1 -14.39 -43.55 52.29
CA MET A 1 -13.65 -42.55 51.49
C MET A 1 -13.65 -42.94 50.01
N LYS A 2 -14.81 -42.99 49.33
CA LYS A 2 -14.85 -43.29 47.87
C LYS A 2 -15.72 -42.31 47.06
N ASP A 3 -16.40 -41.38 47.73
CA ASP A 3 -17.46 -40.57 47.10
C ASP A 3 -17.00 -39.15 46.73
N ARG A 4 -15.92 -38.63 47.34
CA ARG A 4 -15.41 -37.28 47.04
C ARG A 4 -14.80 -37.13 45.65
N LYS A 5 -14.20 -38.18 45.10
CA LYS A 5 -13.55 -38.17 43.77
C LYS A 5 -14.56 -38.26 42.62
N PHE A 6 -15.66 -39.01 42.82
CA PHE A 6 -16.74 -39.11 41.84
C PHE A 6 -17.44 -37.75 41.67
N ASN A 7 -17.68 -37.05 42.78
CA ASN A 7 -18.33 -35.74 42.78
C ASN A 7 -17.47 -34.62 42.15
N THR A 8 -16.14 -34.71 42.27
CA THR A 8 -15.22 -33.74 41.62
C THR A 8 -15.10 -33.98 40.12
N VAL A 9 -15.09 -35.23 39.66
CA VAL A 9 -15.08 -35.55 38.22
C VAL A 9 -16.38 -35.09 37.56
N HIS A 10 -17.53 -35.31 38.20
CA HIS A 10 -18.80 -34.80 37.67
C HIS A 10 -18.84 -33.27 37.63
N LEU A 11 -18.31 -32.57 38.64
CA LEU A 11 -18.21 -31.10 38.63
C LEU A 11 -17.29 -30.57 37.52
N VAL A 12 -16.17 -31.23 37.24
CA VAL A 12 -15.23 -30.83 36.18
C VAL A 12 -15.81 -31.11 34.78
N VAL A 13 -16.55 -32.21 34.61
CA VAL A 13 -17.25 -32.53 33.36
C VAL A 13 -18.43 -31.57 33.14
N LEU A 14 -19.17 -31.22 34.20
CA LEU A 14 -20.27 -30.26 34.10
C LEU A 14 -19.78 -28.85 33.74
N SER A 15 -18.62 -28.44 34.26
CA SER A 15 -18.06 -27.11 33.96
C SER A 15 -17.51 -27.01 32.54
N THR A 16 -16.95 -28.08 31.98
CA THR A 16 -16.44 -28.08 30.60
C THR A 16 -17.55 -28.09 29.54
N VAL A 17 -18.70 -28.68 29.83
CA VAL A 17 -19.88 -28.65 28.94
C VAL A 17 -20.55 -27.26 28.92
N PHE A 18 -20.43 -26.47 29.98
CA PHE A 18 -21.05 -25.13 30.04
C PHE A 18 -20.28 -24.06 29.24
N VAL A 19 -18.98 -24.26 28.99
CA VAL A 19 -18.13 -23.29 28.26
C VAL A 19 -18.29 -23.41 26.73
N SER A 20 -18.88 -24.50 26.22
CA SER A 20 -19.00 -24.74 24.78
C SER A 20 -20.25 -24.13 24.13
N GLN A 21 -21.09 -23.43 24.88
CA GLN A 21 -22.29 -22.81 24.31
C GLN A 21 -22.06 -21.32 24.06
N PHE A 22 -22.38 -20.91 22.82
CA PHE A 22 -22.57 -19.53 22.32
C PHE A 22 -21.38 -18.83 21.65
N THR A 23 -20.92 -19.38 20.52
CA THR A 23 -20.41 -18.53 19.42
C THR A 23 -21.59 -18.13 18.52
N LEU A 24 -22.26 -17.02 18.84
CA LEU A 24 -23.27 -16.44 17.95
C LEU A 24 -22.54 -15.65 16.85
N ALA A 25 -22.41 -16.24 15.67
CA ALA A 25 -21.93 -15.52 14.49
C ALA A 25 -23.09 -14.67 13.95
N GLN A 26 -22.95 -13.35 14.04
CA GLN A 26 -23.91 -12.40 13.48
C GLN A 26 -23.26 -11.74 12.27
N VAL A 27 -23.90 -11.84 11.11
CA VAL A 27 -23.47 -11.16 9.88
C VAL A 27 -24.33 -9.91 9.71
N TYR A 28 -23.69 -8.75 9.64
CA TYR A 28 -24.38 -7.48 9.48
C TYR A 28 -24.53 -7.16 8.00
N GLN A 29 -25.73 -6.75 7.59
CA GLN A 29 -26.01 -6.25 6.24
C GLN A 29 -26.35 -4.75 6.30
N TRP A 30 -25.69 -3.94 5.48
CA TRP A 30 -26.08 -2.53 5.28
C TRP A 30 -26.10 -2.18 3.80
N THR A 31 -26.75 -1.06 3.47
CA THR A 31 -26.83 -0.54 2.11
C THR A 31 -26.07 0.78 2.04
N ASP A 32 -25.18 0.93 1.06
CA ASP A 32 -24.43 2.18 0.85
C ASP A 32 -25.28 3.26 0.15
N GLU A 33 -24.72 4.47 0.03
CA GLU A 33 -25.37 5.62 -0.63
C GLU A 33 -25.75 5.35 -2.10
N ASN A 34 -25.12 4.35 -2.73
CA ASN A 34 -25.37 3.94 -4.10
C ASN A 34 -26.37 2.77 -4.19
N GLY A 35 -27.00 2.39 -3.07
CA GLY A 35 -27.99 1.32 -3.02
C GLY A 35 -27.41 -0.10 -3.05
N ARG A 36 -26.09 -0.27 -2.87
CA ARG A 36 -25.44 -1.59 -2.87
C ARG A 36 -25.43 -2.19 -1.48
N LYS A 37 -25.75 -3.49 -1.40
CA LYS A 37 -25.77 -4.25 -0.14
C LYS A 37 -24.38 -4.82 0.16
N HIS A 38 -23.91 -4.58 1.37
CA HIS A 38 -22.64 -5.08 1.91
C HIS A 38 -22.89 -6.01 3.10
N PHE A 39 -21.99 -6.96 3.31
CA PHE A 39 -22.02 -7.93 4.41
C PHE A 39 -20.67 -7.92 5.15
N SER A 40 -20.67 -7.84 6.48
CA SER A 40 -19.44 -7.92 7.29
C SER A 40 -19.71 -8.51 8.66
N ASP A 41 -18.65 -9.02 9.26
CA ASP A 41 -18.61 -9.48 10.65
C ASP A 41 -18.43 -8.31 11.64
N VAL A 42 -18.17 -7.10 11.13
CA VAL A 42 -18.00 -5.87 11.93
C VAL A 42 -19.23 -4.99 11.78
N SER A 43 -19.84 -4.60 12.91
CA SER A 43 -21.01 -3.72 12.90
C SER A 43 -20.68 -2.30 12.43
N PRO A 44 -21.52 -1.68 11.58
CA PRO A 44 -21.33 -0.30 11.19
C PRO A 44 -21.54 0.64 12.39
N SER A 45 -20.63 1.60 12.59
CA SER A 45 -20.61 2.47 13.79
C SER A 45 -21.76 3.47 13.88
N HIS A 46 -22.55 3.65 12.82
CA HIS A 46 -23.60 4.67 12.73
C HIS A 46 -24.82 4.21 11.90
N SER A 47 -25.63 3.29 12.41
CA SER A 47 -27.00 3.10 11.91
C SER A 47 -27.84 2.27 12.88
N SER A 48 -29.10 2.66 13.07
CA SER A 48 -30.13 1.79 13.66
C SER A 48 -30.21 0.49 12.88
N PHE A 49 -30.02 -0.64 13.55
CA PHE A 49 -30.06 -1.96 12.93
C PHE A 49 -31.38 -2.67 13.27
N GLU A 50 -31.87 -3.48 12.33
CA GLU A 50 -33.00 -4.38 12.54
C GLU A 50 -32.45 -5.81 12.60
N SER A 51 -32.65 -6.49 13.72
CA SER A 51 -32.24 -7.88 13.89
C SER A 51 -33.31 -8.80 13.28
N VAL A 52 -32.96 -9.48 12.19
CA VAL A 52 -33.83 -10.50 11.59
C VAL A 52 -33.29 -11.88 11.96
N ASP A 53 -34.11 -12.66 12.68
CA ASP A 53 -33.80 -14.06 12.98
C ASP A 53 -34.10 -14.92 11.75
N VAL A 54 -33.05 -15.28 11.02
CA VAL A 54 -33.13 -16.14 9.85
C VAL A 54 -33.05 -17.60 10.29
N ALA A 55 -34.19 -18.28 10.31
CA ALA A 55 -34.24 -19.71 10.56
C ALA A 55 -33.35 -20.45 9.52
N PRO A 56 -32.51 -21.40 9.93
CA PRO A 56 -31.66 -22.15 9.01
C PRO A 56 -32.55 -22.96 8.07
N THR A 57 -32.61 -22.56 6.80
CA THR A 57 -33.29 -23.32 5.75
C THR A 57 -32.42 -24.51 5.37
N ASN A 58 -32.39 -25.54 6.22
CA ASN A 58 -31.92 -26.86 5.83
C ASN A 58 -32.99 -27.54 4.97
N SER A 59 -33.21 -27.00 3.77
CA SER A 59 -33.90 -27.70 2.70
C SER A 59 -32.81 -28.12 1.72
N MET A 60 -32.40 -29.38 1.80
CA MET A 60 -31.70 -30.09 0.72
C MET A 60 -32.67 -30.27 -0.45
N ASP A 61 -33.10 -29.16 -1.04
CA ASP A 61 -33.60 -29.13 -2.41
C ASP A 61 -32.51 -28.43 -3.19
N SER A 62 -31.62 -29.23 -3.79
CA SER A 62 -30.71 -28.73 -4.81
C SER A 62 -31.58 -28.07 -5.88
N PRO A 63 -31.56 -26.74 -6.06
CA PRO A 63 -32.27 -26.16 -7.18
C PRO A 63 -31.55 -26.72 -8.40
N SER A 64 -32.28 -27.53 -9.18
CA SER A 64 -31.89 -27.99 -10.51
C SER A 64 -31.11 -26.87 -11.19
N SER A 65 -29.89 -27.19 -11.60
CA SER A 65 -28.91 -26.28 -12.20
C SER A 65 -29.50 -25.55 -13.41
N THR A 66 -30.31 -24.53 -13.16
CA THR A 66 -30.42 -23.41 -14.06
C THR A 66 -29.12 -22.68 -13.84
N HIS A 67 -28.12 -23.10 -14.62
CA HIS A 67 -26.93 -22.32 -14.88
C HIS A 67 -27.44 -21.01 -15.49
N ARG A 68 -27.87 -20.07 -14.63
CA ARG A 68 -27.93 -18.66 -14.98
C ARG A 68 -26.49 -18.38 -15.32
N THR A 69 -26.21 -18.35 -16.62
CA THR A 69 -25.03 -17.73 -17.17
C THR A 69 -24.99 -16.36 -16.54
N TYR A 70 -24.23 -16.25 -15.46
CA TYR A 70 -23.81 -15.00 -14.89
C TYR A 70 -23.05 -14.37 -16.04
N ASN A 71 -23.73 -13.53 -16.81
CA ASN A 71 -23.06 -12.61 -17.69
C ASN A 71 -22.20 -11.81 -16.75
N GLY A 72 -20.91 -12.19 -16.69
CA GLY A 72 -19.87 -11.48 -16.00
C GLY A 72 -19.82 -10.09 -16.57
N ARG A 73 -20.70 -9.21 -16.07
CA ARG A 73 -20.43 -7.80 -16.07
C ARG A 73 -19.24 -7.68 -15.15
N ASN A 74 -18.09 -7.60 -15.82
CA ASN A 74 -16.77 -7.35 -15.29
C ASN A 74 -16.91 -6.60 -13.96
N TYR A 75 -16.78 -7.35 -12.86
CA TYR A 75 -16.42 -6.74 -11.59
C TYR A 75 -14.96 -6.36 -11.79
N GLU A 76 -14.71 -5.22 -12.44
CA GLU A 76 -13.42 -4.57 -12.32
C GLU A 76 -13.31 -4.19 -10.85
N PRO A 77 -12.35 -4.78 -10.10
CA PRO A 77 -12.06 -4.28 -8.77
C PRO A 77 -11.79 -2.79 -8.91
N ASP A 78 -12.46 -1.98 -8.09
CA ASP A 78 -12.24 -0.54 -8.00
C ASP A 78 -10.79 -0.31 -7.54
N ASN A 79 -9.90 -0.30 -8.53
CA ASN A 79 -8.46 -0.16 -8.38
C ASN A 79 -8.09 1.31 -8.20
N SER A 80 -9.05 2.22 -8.00
CA SER A 80 -8.82 3.66 -7.90
C SER A 80 -7.76 4.03 -6.85
N TYR A 81 -7.69 3.28 -5.75
CA TYR A 81 -6.64 3.46 -4.75
C TYR A 81 -5.26 3.04 -5.28
N GLU A 82 -5.12 1.85 -5.86
CA GLU A 82 -3.84 1.41 -6.45
C GLU A 82 -3.40 2.28 -7.63
N ASP A 83 -4.35 2.77 -8.42
CA ASP A 83 -4.09 3.64 -9.57
C ASP A 83 -3.65 5.03 -9.12
N SER A 84 -4.26 5.58 -8.06
CA SER A 84 -3.83 6.84 -7.45
C SER A 84 -2.42 6.75 -6.86
N MET A 85 -2.10 5.63 -6.19
CA MET A 85 -0.78 5.39 -5.64
C MET A 85 0.29 5.21 -6.73
N ARG A 86 -0.07 4.56 -7.86
CA ARG A 86 0.81 4.46 -9.03
C ARG A 86 1.08 5.83 -9.65
N ASP A 87 0.06 6.67 -9.84
CA ASP A 87 0.23 8.01 -10.41
C ASP A 87 1.12 8.90 -9.52
N VAL A 88 0.91 8.86 -8.20
CA VAL A 88 1.78 9.60 -7.25
C VAL A 88 3.23 9.12 -7.33
N LYS A 89 3.46 7.80 -7.37
CA LYS A 89 4.81 7.23 -7.49
C LYS A 89 5.47 7.62 -8.82
N LEU A 90 4.74 7.52 -9.92
CA LEU A 90 5.23 7.91 -11.25
C LEU A 90 5.60 9.40 -11.31
N ARG A 91 4.79 10.28 -10.70
CA ARG A 91 5.10 11.71 -10.60
C ARG A 91 6.36 11.97 -9.77
N GLN A 92 6.50 11.31 -8.62
CA GLN A 92 7.70 11.44 -7.79
C GLN A 92 8.96 10.96 -8.52
N GLU A 93 8.89 9.81 -9.20
CA GLU A 93 10.00 9.29 -10.00
C GLU A 93 10.36 10.24 -11.17
N ALA A 94 9.35 10.79 -11.85
CA ALA A 94 9.55 11.77 -12.91
C ALA A 94 10.19 13.06 -12.39
N GLU A 95 9.76 13.57 -11.24
CA GLU A 95 10.35 14.74 -10.60
C GLU A 95 11.81 14.51 -10.18
N LEU A 96 12.11 13.36 -9.57
CA LEU A 96 13.46 13.00 -9.18
C LEU A 96 14.37 12.89 -10.40
N LYS A 97 13.89 12.27 -11.48
CA LYS A 97 14.60 12.19 -12.75
C LYS A 97 14.88 13.58 -13.34
N MET A 98 13.87 14.45 -13.37
CA MET A 98 14.03 15.84 -13.83
C MET A 98 15.01 16.63 -12.96
N LYS A 99 14.98 16.45 -11.63
CA LYS A 99 15.92 17.10 -10.70
C LYS A 99 17.35 16.62 -10.95
N LYS A 100 17.56 15.31 -11.11
CA LYS A 100 18.88 14.73 -11.44
C LYS A 100 19.40 15.24 -12.79
N GLU A 101 18.55 15.27 -13.82
CA GLU A 101 18.92 15.77 -15.14
C GLU A 101 19.32 17.25 -15.10
N ARG A 102 18.51 18.10 -14.43
CA ARG A 102 18.85 19.52 -14.24
C ARG A 102 20.13 19.73 -13.44
N ALA A 103 20.40 18.90 -12.44
CA ALA A 103 21.65 18.97 -11.69
C ALA A 103 22.85 18.61 -12.59
N CYS A 104 22.74 17.53 -13.37
CA CYS A 104 23.75 17.12 -14.33
C CYS A 104 24.01 18.19 -15.40
N GLN A 105 22.95 18.78 -15.96
CA GLN A 105 23.08 19.86 -16.95
C GLN A 105 23.85 21.06 -16.39
N ARG A 106 23.48 21.53 -15.19
CA ARG A 106 24.17 22.65 -14.53
C ARG A 106 25.64 22.34 -14.23
N ALA A 107 25.95 21.13 -13.80
CA ALA A 107 27.34 20.71 -13.57
C ALA A 107 28.15 20.72 -14.88
N ARG A 108 27.57 20.24 -15.99
CA ARG A 108 28.21 20.25 -17.31
C ARG A 108 28.41 21.67 -17.84
N GLU A 109 27.44 22.56 -17.65
CA GLU A 109 27.57 23.98 -18.01
C GLU A 109 28.71 24.64 -17.23
N ARG A 110 28.75 24.45 -15.90
CA ARG A 110 29.84 24.93 -15.05
C ARG A 110 31.21 24.43 -15.54
N GLN A 111 31.31 23.15 -15.90
CA GLN A 111 32.55 22.60 -16.43
C GLN A 111 32.97 23.30 -17.74
N ARG A 112 32.02 23.48 -18.68
CA ARG A 112 32.29 24.19 -19.95
C ARG A 112 32.74 25.63 -19.71
N ASP A 113 32.14 26.32 -18.76
CA ASP A 113 32.52 27.70 -18.42
C ASP A 113 33.95 27.77 -17.86
N ILE A 114 34.31 26.85 -16.97
CA ILE A 114 35.67 26.77 -16.41
C ILE A 114 36.67 26.42 -17.51
N ASP A 115 36.39 25.41 -18.32
CA ASP A 115 37.26 25.00 -19.44
C ASP A 115 37.42 26.17 -20.45
N GLY A 116 36.34 26.92 -20.71
CA GLY A 116 36.34 28.10 -21.57
C GLY A 116 37.14 29.27 -21.00
N LYS A 117 37.08 29.51 -19.69
CA LYS A 117 37.91 30.52 -18.99
C LYS A 117 39.39 30.16 -19.05
N VAL A 118 39.72 28.88 -18.86
CA VAL A 118 41.10 28.40 -18.92
C VAL A 118 41.67 28.52 -20.33
N ARG A 119 40.90 28.16 -21.37
CA ARG A 119 41.33 28.32 -22.78
C ARG A 119 41.55 29.77 -23.19
N ARG A 120 40.74 30.70 -22.65
CA ARG A 120 40.85 32.15 -22.91
C ARG A 120 41.89 32.85 -22.04
N GLY A 121 42.39 32.17 -21.01
CA GLY A 121 43.34 32.74 -20.05
C GLY A 121 44.73 32.92 -20.66
N GLY A 122 45.27 34.14 -20.55
CA GLY A 122 46.65 34.45 -20.93
C GLY A 122 47.69 33.86 -19.97
N GLN A 123 48.93 34.36 -20.11
CA GLN A 123 50.08 33.97 -19.30
C GLN A 123 49.74 33.98 -17.80
N ALA A 124 50.11 32.90 -17.12
CA ALA A 124 49.72 32.64 -15.74
C ALA A 124 50.96 32.22 -14.94
N ASN A 125 51.06 32.71 -13.71
CA ASN A 125 52.07 32.23 -12.76
C ASN A 125 51.71 30.82 -12.25
N LEU A 126 52.65 30.16 -11.56
CA LEU A 126 52.49 28.79 -11.09
C LEU A 126 51.25 28.61 -10.19
N ASP A 127 50.97 29.57 -9.31
CA ASP A 127 49.83 29.48 -8.39
C ASP A 127 48.50 29.59 -9.12
N THR A 128 48.43 30.45 -10.15
CA THR A 128 47.27 30.55 -11.03
C THR A 128 47.04 29.23 -11.78
N LEU A 129 48.10 28.56 -12.26
CA LEU A 129 47.99 27.26 -12.91
C LEU A 129 47.50 26.17 -11.95
N LYS A 130 47.99 26.15 -10.70
CA LYS A 130 47.53 25.24 -9.65
C LYS A 130 46.05 25.44 -9.33
N ASN A 131 45.62 26.70 -9.21
CA ASN A 131 44.23 27.04 -8.95
C ASN A 131 43.32 26.62 -10.10
N ARG A 132 43.68 26.95 -11.36
CA ARG A 132 42.96 26.49 -12.55
C ARG A 132 42.83 24.97 -12.59
N ARG A 133 43.90 24.24 -12.27
CA ARG A 133 43.87 22.77 -12.23
C ARG A 133 42.89 22.25 -11.18
N ARG A 134 42.86 22.87 -10.00
CA ARG A 134 41.92 22.53 -8.93
C ARG A 134 40.48 22.78 -9.35
N GLU A 135 40.20 23.93 -9.96
CA GLU A 135 38.87 24.26 -10.47
C GLU A 135 38.37 23.27 -11.51
N ILE A 136 39.22 22.89 -12.48
CA ILE A 136 38.89 21.87 -13.48
C ILE A 136 38.60 20.52 -12.80
N ASN A 137 39.44 20.10 -11.85
CA ASN A 137 39.24 18.83 -11.15
C ASN A 137 37.93 18.83 -10.34
N ASN A 138 37.63 19.93 -9.65
CA ASN A 138 36.38 20.09 -8.90
C ASN A 138 35.17 20.04 -9.84
N ALA A 139 35.20 20.76 -10.97
CA ALA A 139 34.11 20.75 -11.94
C ALA A 139 33.88 19.35 -12.54
N LYS A 140 34.94 18.60 -12.82
CA LYS A 140 34.85 17.21 -13.27
C LYS A 140 34.26 16.29 -12.18
N SER A 141 34.64 16.51 -10.92
CA SER A 141 34.08 15.79 -9.79
C SER A 141 32.58 16.08 -9.62
N ASP A 142 32.17 17.34 -9.76
CA ASP A 142 30.76 17.76 -9.67
C ASP A 142 29.90 17.08 -10.75
N VAL A 143 30.42 17.01 -11.99
CA VAL A 143 29.78 16.28 -13.09
C VAL A 143 29.69 14.80 -12.77
N LYS A 144 30.75 14.20 -12.22
CA LYS A 144 30.72 12.80 -11.81
C LYS A 144 29.63 12.55 -10.78
N ALA A 145 29.57 13.34 -9.71
CA ALA A 145 28.61 13.18 -8.62
C ALA A 145 27.15 13.46 -9.04
N SER A 146 26.92 14.37 -9.98
CA SER A 146 25.56 14.76 -10.39
C SER A 146 24.99 13.88 -11.50
N CYS A 147 25.83 13.39 -12.41
CA CYS A 147 25.39 12.66 -13.60
C CYS A 147 25.47 11.13 -13.47
N TYR A 148 26.40 10.60 -12.66
CA TYR A 148 26.65 9.17 -12.52
C TYR A 148 26.31 8.72 -11.10
#